data_AF-A0A3A0EVA1-F1
#
_entry.id   AF-A0A3A0EVA1-F1
#
_cell.length_a   1.000
_cell.length_b   1.000
_cell.length_c   1.000
_cell.angle_alpha   90.00
_cell.angle_beta   90.00
_cell.angle_gamma   90.00
#
_symmetry.space_group_name_H-M   'P 1'
#
loop_
_entity.id
_entity.type
_entity.pdbx_description
1 polymer ?
#
loop_
_entity_poly.entity_id
_entity_poly.type
_entity_poly.pdbx_seq_one_letter_code
_entity_poly.pdbx_strand_id
1 'polypeptide(L)'
;MWRPVLPWCPALSGRTRGSIMPPKSSITRLPKELRQLLETMLVDGRLTLDQIMQALKDADAGVSRSAVGRYAKSQEKVIQNLRRMRELGEGWGKEFGDQSTTKTVRTLIELLQSYIFEILMARADLADGGEPMSTKEINQLSQALHKQILGVKAALETEITIRKDQEERTKAAAVKAAETVAKEKGLSTDTIEAIKAQILGVKTT
;
A
#
# COMPACT_ATOMS: atom_id res chain seq x y z
N MET A 1 -48.71 -32.52 58.65
CA MET A 1 -47.36 -32.88 59.14
C MET A 1 -46.35 -32.27 58.17
N TRP A 2 -45.61 -31.24 58.62
CA TRP A 2 -44.73 -30.42 57.79
C TRP A 2 -43.44 -31.16 57.39
N ARG A 3 -42.95 -30.98 56.16
CA ARG A 3 -41.64 -31.49 55.72
C ARG A 3 -40.57 -30.40 55.97
N PRO A 4 -39.38 -30.74 56.50
CA PRO A 4 -38.38 -29.73 56.82
C PRO A 4 -37.68 -29.23 55.55
N VAL A 5 -37.49 -27.91 55.48
CA VAL A 5 -36.65 -27.24 54.49
C VAL A 5 -35.18 -27.53 54.85
N LEU A 6 -34.47 -28.23 53.97
CA LEU A 6 -33.02 -28.40 54.09
C LEU A 6 -32.31 -27.07 53.78
N PRO A 7 -31.25 -26.69 54.51
CA PRO A 7 -30.55 -25.46 54.27
C PRO A 7 -29.77 -25.53 52.94
N TRP A 8 -29.91 -24.49 52.15
CA TRP A 8 -29.16 -24.24 50.93
C TRP A 8 -27.65 -24.22 51.24
N CYS A 9 -26.90 -25.15 50.65
CA CYS A 9 -25.46 -25.26 50.81
C CYS A 9 -24.77 -24.75 49.53
N PRO A 10 -24.11 -23.57 49.54
CA PRO A 10 -23.42 -23.08 48.35
C PRO A 10 -21.97 -23.55 48.39
N ALA A 11 -21.74 -24.82 48.06
CA ALA A 11 -20.39 -25.30 47.72
C ALA A 11 -20.21 -25.28 46.20
N LEU A 12 -20.25 -24.09 45.61
CA LEU A 12 -19.78 -23.88 44.24
C LEU A 12 -18.26 -23.81 44.29
N SER A 13 -17.64 -24.88 43.81
CA SER A 13 -16.20 -24.99 43.54
C SER A 13 -15.70 -23.76 42.79
N GLY A 14 -15.08 -22.84 43.52
CA GLY A 14 -14.27 -21.77 42.96
C GLY A 14 -12.99 -22.34 42.36
N ARG A 15 -13.09 -23.05 41.23
CA ARG A 15 -11.95 -23.19 40.33
C ARG A 15 -11.77 -21.83 39.68
N THR A 16 -10.91 -21.01 40.26
CA THR A 16 -10.34 -19.85 39.59
C THR A 16 -9.75 -20.33 38.27
N ARG A 17 -10.50 -20.17 37.17
CA ARG A 17 -9.87 -20.07 35.86
C ARG A 17 -9.05 -18.79 35.95
N GLY A 18 -7.78 -18.95 36.35
CA GLY A 18 -6.78 -17.90 36.17
C GLY A 18 -6.95 -17.35 34.76
N SER A 19 -6.77 -16.05 34.61
CA SER A 19 -6.79 -15.34 33.33
C SER A 19 -5.90 -16.09 32.33
N ILE A 20 -6.48 -17.05 31.60
CA ILE A 20 -5.84 -17.70 30.47
C ILE A 20 -5.99 -16.66 29.39
N MET A 21 -4.96 -15.83 29.25
CA MET A 21 -4.78 -14.96 28.10
C MET A 21 -5.16 -15.78 26.85
N PRO A 22 -6.12 -15.30 26.04
CA PRO A 22 -6.54 -16.05 24.87
C PRO A 22 -5.29 -16.39 24.04
N PRO A 23 -5.15 -17.65 23.59
CA PRO A 23 -3.93 -18.07 22.92
C PRO A 23 -3.66 -17.17 21.73
N LYS A 24 -2.43 -16.65 21.62
CA LYS A 24 -1.95 -15.90 20.44
C LYS A 24 -2.43 -16.59 19.17
N SER A 25 -3.04 -15.82 18.26
CA SER A 25 -3.73 -16.37 17.09
C SER A 25 -2.84 -17.38 16.36
N SER A 26 -3.42 -18.46 15.83
CA SER A 26 -2.68 -19.46 15.05
C SER A 26 -1.96 -18.84 13.84
N ILE A 27 -2.50 -17.74 13.30
CA ILE A 27 -1.87 -16.94 12.23
C ILE A 27 -0.57 -16.29 12.70
N THR A 28 -0.52 -15.78 13.94
CA THR A 28 0.69 -15.17 14.52
C THR A 28 1.81 -16.19 14.75
N ARG A 29 1.47 -17.48 14.84
CA ARG A 29 2.42 -18.58 15.00
C ARG A 29 2.91 -19.17 13.68
N LEU A 30 2.28 -18.81 12.56
CA LEU A 30 2.72 -19.27 11.24
C LEU A 30 4.17 -18.83 10.96
N PRO A 31 4.95 -19.68 10.27
CA PRO A 31 6.17 -19.27 9.60
C PRO A 31 5.96 -18.00 8.78
N LYS A 32 6.99 -17.15 8.73
CA LYS A 32 6.92 -15.84 8.06
C LYS A 32 6.47 -15.97 6.60
N GLU A 33 6.98 -16.97 5.90
CA GLU A 33 6.68 -17.25 4.49
C GLU A 33 5.19 -17.56 4.27
N LEU A 34 4.61 -18.43 5.10
CA LEU A 34 3.19 -18.80 5.02
C LEU A 34 2.27 -17.64 5.39
N ARG A 35 2.68 -16.79 6.34
CA ARG A 35 1.96 -15.57 6.67
C ARG A 35 1.97 -14.56 5.52
N GLN A 36 3.13 -14.37 4.88
CA GLN A 36 3.25 -13.48 3.72
C GLN A 36 2.46 -13.99 2.52
N LEU A 37 2.42 -15.31 2.32
CA LEU A 37 1.57 -15.96 1.31
C LEU A 37 0.08 -15.63 1.56
N LEU A 38 -0.39 -15.79 2.81
CA LEU A 38 -1.75 -15.41 3.19
C LEU A 38 -2.01 -13.92 2.94
N GLU A 39 -1.13 -13.04 3.41
CA GLU A 39 -1.24 -11.59 3.24
C GLU A 39 -1.33 -11.20 1.75
N THR A 40 -0.51 -11.84 0.90
CA THR A 40 -0.49 -11.59 -0.54
C THR A 40 -1.81 -12.00 -1.20
N MET A 41 -2.33 -13.19 -0.88
CA MET A 41 -3.63 -13.65 -1.41
C MET A 41 -4.78 -12.75 -0.96
N LEU A 42 -4.75 -12.29 0.30
CA LEU A 42 -5.74 -11.37 0.84
C LEU A 42 -5.69 -10.00 0.15
N VAL A 43 -4.49 -9.46 -0.10
CA VAL A 43 -4.32 -8.20 -0.82
C VAL A 43 -4.80 -8.33 -2.26
N ASP A 44 -4.43 -9.40 -2.97
CA ASP A 44 -4.80 -9.64 -4.35
C ASP A 44 -6.33 -9.74 -4.54
N GLY A 45 -7.02 -10.36 -3.58
CA GLY A 45 -8.48 -10.28 -3.48
C GLY A 45 -9.29 -11.02 -4.54
N ARG A 46 -8.62 -11.77 -5.40
CA ARG A 46 -9.22 -12.60 -6.45
C ARG A 46 -9.70 -13.96 -5.92
N LEU A 47 -9.15 -14.39 -4.78
CA LEU A 47 -9.44 -15.69 -4.19
C LEU A 47 -10.53 -15.58 -3.13
N THR A 48 -11.47 -16.52 -3.17
CA THR A 48 -12.43 -16.74 -2.09
C THR A 48 -11.73 -17.29 -0.85
N LEU A 49 -12.36 -17.17 0.32
CA LEU A 49 -11.83 -17.72 1.56
C LEU A 49 -11.56 -19.23 1.45
N ASP A 50 -12.39 -19.97 0.70
CA ASP A 50 -12.22 -21.40 0.50
C ASP A 50 -11.00 -21.73 -0.37
N GLN A 51 -10.74 -20.94 -1.41
CA GLN A 51 -9.53 -21.07 -2.23
C GLN A 51 -8.26 -20.73 -1.43
N ILE A 52 -8.33 -19.69 -0.59
CA ILE A 52 -7.22 -19.32 0.32
C ILE A 52 -6.94 -20.46 1.30
N MET A 53 -7.98 -21.07 1.86
CA MET A 53 -7.84 -22.22 2.75
C MET A 53 -7.22 -23.44 2.06
N GLN A 54 -7.59 -23.68 0.80
CA GLN A 54 -7.00 -24.77 0.01
C GLN A 54 -5.50 -24.51 -0.25
N ALA A 55 -5.14 -23.31 -0.70
CA ALA A 55 -3.73 -22.94 -0.94
C ALA A 55 -2.87 -23.03 0.33
N LEU A 56 -3.44 -22.65 1.48
CA LEU A 56 -2.77 -22.79 2.77
C LEU A 56 -2.59 -24.27 3.18
N LYS A 57 -3.58 -25.12 2.89
CA LYS A 57 -3.47 -26.56 3.16
C LYS A 57 -2.40 -27.22 2.30
N ASP A 58 -2.31 -26.84 1.03
CA ASP A 58 -1.30 -27.36 0.11
C ASP A 58 0.12 -26.93 0.52
N ALA A 59 0.23 -25.77 1.18
CA ALA A 59 1.48 -25.25 1.77
C ALA A 59 1.75 -25.74 3.21
N ASP A 60 1.04 -26.78 3.67
CA ASP A 60 1.15 -27.38 5.01
C ASP A 60 0.93 -26.37 6.18
N ALA A 61 0.11 -25.34 5.94
CA ALA A 61 -0.25 -24.37 6.96
C ALA A 61 -1.43 -24.89 7.81
N GLY A 62 -1.13 -25.37 9.02
CA GLY A 62 -2.13 -25.86 9.99
C GLY A 62 -2.99 -24.76 10.63
N VAL A 63 -3.81 -24.04 9.85
CA VAL A 63 -4.69 -22.96 10.34
C VAL A 63 -6.17 -23.23 10.09
N SER A 64 -7.02 -22.73 10.98
CA SER A 64 -8.46 -22.89 10.87
C SER A 64 -9.11 -21.77 10.06
N ARG A 65 -10.23 -22.07 9.40
CA ARG A 65 -11.03 -21.11 8.63
C ARG A 65 -11.41 -19.87 9.45
N SER A 66 -11.84 -20.06 10.70
CA SER A 66 -12.22 -18.96 11.60
C SER A 66 -11.03 -18.11 12.06
N ALA A 67 -9.81 -18.66 12.06
CA ALA A 67 -8.60 -17.87 12.33
C ALA A 67 -8.25 -16.98 11.14
N VAL A 68 -8.30 -17.54 9.92
CA VAL A 68 -8.06 -16.79 8.68
C VAL A 68 -9.12 -15.71 8.49
N GLY A 69 -10.40 -16.00 8.70
CA GLY A 69 -11.49 -15.02 8.57
C GLY A 69 -11.38 -13.86 9.56
N ARG A 70 -11.03 -14.13 10.83
CA ARG A 70 -10.81 -13.06 11.82
C ARG A 70 -9.60 -12.19 11.45
N TYR A 71 -8.53 -12.81 10.97
CA TYR A 71 -7.34 -12.10 10.51
C TYR A 71 -7.64 -11.24 9.25
N ALA A 72 -8.33 -11.79 8.26
CA ALA A 72 -8.76 -11.04 7.08
C ALA A 72 -9.61 -9.82 7.46
N LYS A 73 -10.53 -10.00 8.42
CA LYS A 73 -11.38 -8.92 8.96
C LYS A 73 -10.58 -7.86 9.70
N SER A 74 -9.59 -8.25 10.53
CA SER A 74 -8.71 -7.27 11.19
C SER A 74 -7.87 -6.47 10.20
N GLN A 75 -7.55 -7.08 9.05
CA GLN A 75 -6.77 -6.45 7.98
C GLN A 75 -7.62 -5.81 6.87
N GLU A 76 -8.95 -5.83 6.96
CA GLU A 76 -9.83 -5.50 5.82
C GLU A 76 -9.63 -4.06 5.32
N LYS A 77 -9.54 -3.10 6.23
CA LYS A 77 -9.27 -1.68 5.89
C LYS A 77 -7.93 -1.52 5.16
N VAL A 78 -6.91 -2.25 5.61
CA VAL A 78 -5.57 -2.27 5.02
C VAL A 78 -5.62 -2.77 3.58
N ILE A 79 -6.27 -3.91 3.40
CA ILE A 79 -6.40 -4.63 2.14
C ILE A 79 -7.19 -3.80 1.13
N GLN A 80 -8.34 -3.23 1.52
CA GLN A 80 -9.15 -2.38 0.64
C GLN A 80 -8.38 -1.16 0.15
N ASN A 81 -7.57 -0.54 1.01
CA ASN A 81 -6.79 0.63 0.64
C ASN A 81 -5.63 0.26 -0.30
N LEU A 82 -4.92 -0.85 -0.07
CA LEU A 82 -3.89 -1.34 -1.00
C LEU A 82 -4.46 -1.64 -2.40
N ARG A 83 -5.68 -2.17 -2.46
CA ARG A 83 -6.39 -2.36 -3.74
C ARG A 83 -6.73 -1.04 -4.41
N ARG A 84 -7.29 -0.08 -3.66
CA ARG A 84 -7.55 1.28 -4.17
C ARG A 84 -6.27 1.93 -4.72
N MET A 85 -5.13 1.76 -4.04
CA MET A 85 -3.84 2.25 -4.52
C MET A 85 -3.40 1.56 -5.82
N ARG A 86 -3.60 0.24 -5.94
CA ARG A 86 -3.29 -0.51 -7.16
C ARG A 86 -4.17 -0.09 -8.32
N GLU A 87 -5.47 0.11 -8.10
CA GLU A 87 -6.41 0.61 -9.10
C GLU A 87 -6.03 2.02 -9.59
N LEU A 88 -5.62 2.89 -8.67
CA LEU A 88 -5.08 4.22 -8.99
C LEU A 88 -3.70 4.14 -9.68
N GLY A 89 -2.93 3.07 -9.52
CA GLY A 89 -1.66 2.86 -10.21
C GLY A 89 -1.82 2.27 -11.62
N GLU A 90 -2.66 1.24 -11.76
CA GLU A 90 -2.84 0.48 -13.02
C GLU A 90 -3.61 1.28 -14.09
N GLY A 91 -4.51 2.18 -13.69
CA GLY A 91 -5.23 3.05 -14.65
C GLY A 91 -4.36 4.13 -15.30
N TRP A 92 -3.20 4.46 -14.72
CA TRP A 92 -2.57 5.77 -14.97
C TRP A 92 -1.35 5.73 -15.88
N GLY A 93 -0.91 4.54 -16.30
CA GLY A 93 0.08 4.40 -17.38
C GLY A 93 -0.47 4.69 -18.78
N LYS A 94 -1.80 4.84 -18.94
CA LYS A 94 -2.45 4.96 -20.25
C LYS A 94 -3.13 6.30 -20.54
N GLU A 95 -3.54 7.05 -19.51
CA GLU A 95 -4.51 8.16 -19.69
C GLU A 95 -3.95 9.55 -19.44
N PHE A 96 -2.74 9.65 -18.90
CA PHE A 96 -2.19 10.90 -18.41
C PHE A 96 -0.71 11.03 -18.78
N GLY A 97 -0.43 11.96 -19.70
CA GLY A 97 0.94 12.33 -20.06
C GLY A 97 1.74 12.89 -18.88
N ASP A 98 3.05 12.98 -19.08
CA ASP A 98 4.16 13.17 -18.12
C ASP A 98 3.98 14.20 -16.97
N GLN A 99 3.02 15.13 -17.05
CA GLN A 99 2.82 16.17 -16.02
C GLN A 99 1.85 15.79 -14.88
N SER A 100 0.82 14.97 -15.11
CA SER A 100 -0.16 14.61 -14.05
C SER A 100 0.27 13.38 -13.23
N THR A 101 1.19 12.56 -13.74
CA THR A 101 1.83 11.44 -13.02
C THR A 101 2.46 11.92 -11.70
N THR A 102 3.05 13.12 -11.70
CA THR A 102 3.73 13.68 -10.52
C THR A 102 2.77 13.98 -9.36
N LYS A 103 1.61 14.61 -9.67
CA LYS A 103 0.62 15.00 -8.66
C LYS A 103 -0.02 13.76 -8.04
N THR A 104 -0.29 12.74 -8.85
CA THR A 104 -0.92 11.49 -8.41
C THR A 104 -0.01 10.62 -7.58
N VAL A 105 1.26 10.44 -7.97
CA VAL A 105 2.20 9.68 -7.14
C VAL A 105 2.46 10.39 -5.81
N ARG A 106 2.47 11.73 -5.81
CA ARG A 106 2.49 12.50 -4.56
C ARG A 106 1.28 12.22 -3.68
N THR A 107 0.07 12.20 -4.24
CA THR A 107 -1.15 11.82 -3.52
C THR A 107 -1.11 10.37 -3.00
N LEU A 108 -0.55 9.43 -3.76
CA LEU A 108 -0.36 8.04 -3.31
C LEU A 108 0.59 7.95 -2.12
N ILE A 109 1.66 8.74 -2.14
CA ILE A 109 2.61 8.85 -1.03
C ILE A 109 1.94 9.45 0.21
N GLU A 110 1.11 10.49 0.04
CA GLU A 110 0.35 11.11 1.13
C GLU A 110 -0.67 10.13 1.73
N LEU A 111 -1.35 9.34 0.90
CA LEU A 111 -2.25 8.27 1.36
C LEU A 111 -1.50 7.17 2.12
N LEU A 112 -0.30 6.78 1.65
CA LEU A 112 0.56 5.82 2.35
C LEU A 112 0.98 6.35 3.73
N GLN A 113 1.30 7.64 3.84
CA GLN A 113 1.65 8.28 5.10
C GLN A 113 0.47 8.30 6.08
N SER A 114 -0.72 8.73 5.65
CA SER A 114 -1.93 8.72 6.48
C SER A 114 -2.23 7.32 7.00
N TYR A 115 -1.99 6.31 6.18
CA TYR A 115 -2.29 4.93 6.53
C TYR A 115 -1.25 4.30 7.47
N ILE A 116 0.03 4.58 7.28
CA ILE A 116 1.08 4.21 8.23
C ILE A 116 0.79 4.82 9.61
N PHE A 117 0.31 6.08 9.63
CA PHE A 117 -0.12 6.72 10.87
C PHE A 117 -1.30 6.00 11.52
N GLU A 118 -2.32 5.61 10.74
CA GLU A 118 -3.44 4.80 11.27
C GLU A 118 -2.99 3.46 11.84
N ILE A 119 -2.06 2.74 11.20
CA ILE A 119 -1.50 1.48 11.73
C ILE A 119 -0.77 1.73 13.04
N LEU A 120 0.04 2.80 13.10
CA LEU A 120 0.78 3.16 14.30
C LEU A 120 -0.17 3.50 15.45
N MET A 121 -1.27 4.22 15.18
CA MET A 121 -2.29 4.50 16.18
C MET A 121 -3.07 3.24 16.59
N ALA A 122 -3.47 2.39 15.63
CA ALA A 122 -4.12 1.11 15.93
C ALA A 122 -3.24 0.13 16.73
N ARG A 123 -1.90 0.25 16.58
CA ARG A 123 -0.93 -0.50 17.40
C ARG A 123 -0.66 0.15 18.76
N ALA A 124 -0.85 1.46 18.88
CA ALA A 124 -0.86 2.16 20.17
C ALA A 124 -2.10 1.76 21.00
N ASP A 125 -3.24 1.58 20.32
CA ASP A 125 -4.55 1.28 20.90
C ASP A 125 -4.84 -0.23 21.12
N LEU A 126 -3.82 -1.08 21.26
CA LEU A 126 -4.06 -2.52 21.39
C LEU A 126 -4.85 -2.88 22.67
N ALA A 127 -6.15 -3.12 22.47
CA ALA A 127 -7.11 -3.75 23.37
C ALA A 127 -7.03 -5.29 23.38
N ASP A 128 -6.08 -5.90 22.65
CA ASP A 128 -5.94 -7.36 22.49
C ASP A 128 -4.53 -7.84 22.88
N GLY A 129 -4.23 -7.79 24.19
CA GLY A 129 -3.28 -8.69 24.88
C GLY A 129 -1.80 -8.68 24.48
N GLY A 130 -1.34 -7.77 23.62
CA GLY A 130 0.08 -7.45 23.43
C GLY A 130 0.49 -6.28 24.32
N GLU A 131 1.77 -6.17 24.72
CA GLU A 131 2.22 -4.92 25.33
C GLU A 131 2.02 -3.77 24.34
N PRO A 132 1.35 -2.68 24.74
CA PRO A 132 1.25 -1.48 23.92
C PRO A 132 2.65 -1.03 23.54
N MET A 133 2.87 -0.78 22.25
CA MET A 133 4.12 -0.20 21.80
C MET A 133 4.32 1.11 22.54
N SER A 134 5.50 1.32 23.16
CA SER A 134 5.74 2.55 23.90
C SER A 134 5.64 3.76 22.97
N THR A 135 5.21 4.91 23.50
CA THR A 135 5.18 6.17 22.73
C THR A 135 6.53 6.46 22.05
N LYS A 136 7.63 6.04 22.67
CA LYS A 136 8.98 6.17 22.13
C LYS A 136 9.19 5.30 20.88
N GLU A 137 8.77 4.04 20.92
CA GLU A 137 8.88 3.12 19.78
C GLU A 137 7.97 3.54 18.62
N ILE A 138 6.75 4.01 18.93
CA ILE A 138 5.83 4.57 17.92
C ILE A 138 6.47 5.79 17.25
N ASN A 139 7.05 6.70 18.03
CA ASN A 139 7.73 7.88 17.48
C ASN A 139 8.95 7.51 16.64
N GLN A 140 9.77 6.55 17.08
CA GLN A 140 10.93 6.07 16.32
C GLN A 140 10.51 5.43 14.99
N LEU A 141 9.47 4.59 15.02
CA LEU A 141 8.94 3.94 13.83
C LEU A 141 8.29 4.94 12.87
N SER A 142 7.52 5.90 13.40
CA SER A 142 6.94 7.00 12.62
C SER A 142 8.02 7.82 11.91
N GLN A 143 9.09 8.20 12.63
CA GLN A 143 10.20 8.95 12.06
C GLN A 143 10.95 8.15 10.99
N ALA A 144 11.21 6.87 11.23
CA ALA A 144 11.87 6.00 10.25
C ALA A 144 11.05 5.86 8.97
N LEU A 145 9.74 5.64 9.10
CA LEU A 145 8.82 5.54 7.96
C LEU A 145 8.69 6.87 7.22
N HIS A 146 8.56 7.98 7.93
CA HIS A 146 8.51 9.31 7.34
C HIS A 146 9.77 9.60 6.53
N LYS A 147 10.95 9.24 7.06
CA LYS A 147 12.25 9.43 6.38
C LYS A 147 12.37 8.58 5.11
N GLN A 148 11.90 7.33 5.16
CA GLN A 148 11.88 6.44 3.98
C GLN A 148 10.96 6.98 2.89
N ILE A 149 9.78 7.48 3.28
CA ILE A 149 8.81 8.06 2.35
C ILE A 149 9.36 9.34 1.69
N LEU A 150 10.01 10.21 2.46
CA LEU A 150 10.71 11.37 1.90
C LEU A 150 11.79 10.95 0.89
N GLY A 151 12.52 9.85 1.17
CA GLY A 151 13.49 9.28 0.24
C GLY A 151 12.86 8.82 -1.08
N VAL A 152 11.73 8.10 -1.01
CA VAL A 152 10.97 7.66 -2.19
C VAL A 152 10.46 8.86 -3.00
N LYS A 153 9.93 9.89 -2.31
CA LYS A 153 9.47 11.12 -2.96
C LYS A 153 10.61 11.84 -3.68
N ALA A 154 11.77 12.00 -3.03
CA ALA A 154 12.93 12.68 -3.61
C ALA A 154 13.49 11.92 -4.82
N ALA A 155 13.57 10.59 -4.73
CA ALA A 155 14.00 9.74 -5.86
C ALA A 155 13.07 9.89 -7.06
N LEU A 156 11.75 9.89 -6.82
CA LEU A 156 10.76 10.08 -7.86
C LEU A 156 10.83 11.48 -8.49
N GLU A 157 10.93 12.53 -7.68
CA GLU A 157 11.08 13.91 -8.18
C GLU A 157 12.33 14.03 -9.06
N THR A 158 13.43 13.40 -8.66
CA THR A 158 14.66 13.33 -9.45
C THR A 158 14.44 12.62 -10.78
N GLU A 159 13.81 11.44 -10.78
CA GLU A 159 13.47 10.67 -11.98
C GLU A 159 12.61 11.48 -12.97
N ILE A 160 11.66 12.26 -12.44
CA ILE A 160 10.79 13.13 -13.24
C ILE A 160 11.59 14.27 -13.85
N THR A 161 12.47 14.93 -13.08
CA THR A 161 13.33 15.99 -13.63
C THR A 161 14.26 15.47 -14.70
N ILE A 162 14.86 14.29 -14.50
CA ILE A 162 15.74 13.65 -15.49
C ILE A 162 14.97 13.36 -16.78
N ARG A 163 13.75 12.83 -16.70
CA ARG A 163 12.93 12.57 -17.88
C ARG A 163 12.57 13.84 -18.63
N LYS A 164 12.14 14.89 -17.93
CA LYS A 164 11.85 16.19 -18.56
C LYS A 164 13.07 16.78 -19.25
N ASP A 165 14.23 16.77 -18.58
CA ASP A 165 15.48 17.24 -19.16
C ASP A 165 15.86 16.43 -20.41
N GLN A 166 15.65 15.11 -20.41
CA GLN A 166 15.88 14.26 -21.57
C GLN A 166 14.90 14.56 -22.71
N GLU A 167 13.62 14.77 -22.41
CA GLU A 167 12.62 15.17 -23.42
C GLU A 167 12.94 16.54 -24.03
N GLU A 168 13.34 17.52 -23.22
CA GLU A 168 13.74 18.83 -23.71
C GLU A 168 15.01 18.75 -24.57
N ARG A 169 16.02 17.97 -24.15
CA ARG A 169 17.24 17.75 -24.93
C ARG A 169 16.96 17.04 -26.26
N THR A 170 16.08 16.04 -26.26
CA THR A 170 15.72 15.30 -27.48
C THR A 170 14.91 16.18 -28.43
N LYS A 171 13.95 16.98 -27.93
CA LYS A 171 13.23 17.99 -28.74
C LYS A 171 14.18 19.03 -29.31
N ALA A 172 15.11 19.56 -28.50
CA ALA A 172 16.10 20.53 -28.97
C ALA A 172 17.05 19.94 -30.03
N ALA A 173 17.48 18.69 -29.86
CA ALA A 173 18.29 17.99 -30.86
C ALA A 173 17.50 17.74 -32.16
N ALA A 174 16.23 17.35 -32.06
CA ALA A 174 15.34 17.17 -33.21
C ALA A 174 15.11 18.48 -33.97
N VAL A 175 14.91 19.61 -33.27
CA VAL A 175 14.81 20.95 -33.88
C VAL A 175 16.07 21.30 -34.65
N LYS A 176 17.25 21.12 -34.05
CA LYS A 176 18.53 21.40 -34.73
C LYS A 176 18.74 20.51 -35.97
N ALA A 177 18.43 19.23 -35.88
CA ALA A 177 18.53 18.31 -37.01
C ALA A 177 17.56 18.71 -38.13
N ALA A 178 16.30 19.02 -37.79
CA ALA A 178 15.28 19.46 -38.75
C ALA A 178 15.67 20.78 -39.43
N GLU A 179 16.21 21.75 -38.69
CA GLU A 179 16.71 23.00 -39.25
C GLU A 179 17.84 22.80 -40.27
N THR A 180 18.76 21.90 -39.97
CA THR A 180 19.93 21.64 -40.82
C THR A 180 19.48 21.05 -42.15
N VAL A 181 18.63 20.01 -42.11
CA VAL A 181 18.05 19.37 -43.30
C VAL A 181 17.16 20.36 -44.09
N ALA A 182 16.40 21.20 -43.39
CA ALA A 182 15.51 22.15 -44.05
C ALA A 182 16.27 23.27 -44.79
N LYS A 183 17.37 23.76 -44.21
CA LYS A 183 18.28 24.71 -44.88
C LYS A 183 18.99 24.07 -46.07
N GLU A 184 19.47 22.83 -45.94
CA GLU A 184 20.09 22.07 -47.04
C GLU A 184 19.12 21.86 -48.21
N LYS A 185 17.84 21.66 -47.92
CA LYS A 185 16.79 21.51 -48.94
C LYS A 185 16.22 22.84 -49.47
N GLY A 186 16.70 23.99 -48.99
CA GLY A 186 16.27 25.30 -49.45
C GLY A 186 14.83 25.67 -49.09
N LEU A 187 14.30 25.12 -47.98
CA LEU A 187 12.96 25.49 -47.48
C LEU A 187 12.92 26.94 -47.02
N SER A 188 11.77 27.60 -47.19
CA SER A 188 11.58 28.99 -46.71
C SER A 188 11.68 29.08 -45.19
N THR A 189 12.08 30.25 -44.70
CA THR A 189 12.18 30.56 -43.27
C THR A 189 10.88 30.28 -42.52
N ASP A 190 9.75 30.63 -43.13
CA ASP A 190 8.42 30.48 -42.54
C ASP A 190 8.05 29.00 -42.39
N THR A 191 8.44 28.16 -43.36
CA THR A 191 8.23 26.70 -43.29
C THR A 191 9.12 26.08 -42.21
N ILE A 192 10.35 26.57 -42.06
CA ILE A 192 11.28 26.12 -41.02
C ILE A 192 10.71 26.45 -39.63
N GLU A 193 10.19 27.66 -39.44
CA GLU A 193 9.58 28.08 -38.18
C GLU A 193 8.33 27.27 -37.84
N ALA A 194 7.47 26.97 -38.83
CA ALA A 194 6.31 26.10 -38.65
C ALA A 194 6.71 24.67 -38.21
N ILE A 195 7.75 24.09 -38.80
CA ILE A 195 8.25 22.75 -38.43
C ILE A 195 8.80 22.77 -36.99
N LYS A 196 9.55 23.80 -36.59
CA LYS A 196 10.04 23.93 -35.21
C LYS A 196 8.89 24.06 -34.22
N ALA A 197 7.91 24.90 -34.55
CA ALA A 197 6.75 25.13 -33.71
C ALA A 197 5.97 23.83 -33.48
N GLN A 198 5.85 23.00 -34.52
CA GLN A 198 5.19 21.71 -34.44
C GLN A 198 5.99 20.66 -33.63
N ILE A 199 7.31 20.61 -33.75
CA ILE A 199 8.18 19.75 -32.93
C ILE A 199 8.14 20.16 -31.44
N LEU A 200 8.07 21.45 -31.17
CA LEU A 200 8.01 22.01 -29.82
C LEU A 200 6.58 22.04 -29.23
N GLY A 201 5.56 21.72 -30.03
CA GLY A 201 4.16 21.71 -29.61
C GLY A 201 3.59 23.11 -29.33
N VAL A 202 4.20 24.17 -29.85
CA VAL A 202 3.73 25.55 -29.76
C VAL A 202 2.91 25.87 -31.00
N LYS A 203 1.65 26.31 -30.85
CA LYS A 203 0.85 26.79 -31.97
C LYS A 203 1.40 28.14 -32.42
N THR A 204 1.99 28.18 -33.61
CA THR A 204 2.25 29.42 -34.34
C THR A 204 0.93 29.98 -34.89
N THR A 205 0.53 31.15 -34.40
CA THR A 205 -0.51 32.02 -35.00
C THR A 205 0.04 32.81 -36.16
#